data_AF-A0A5N8HES2-F1
#
_entry.id   AF-A0A5N8HES2-F1
#
_cell.length_a   1.000
_cell.length_b   1.000
_cell.length_c   1.000
_cell.angle_alpha   90.00
_cell.angle_beta   90.00
_cell.angle_gamma   90.00
#
_symmetry.space_group_name_H-M   'P 1'
#
loop_
_entity.id
_entity.type
_entity.pdbx_description
1 polymer ?
#
loop_
_entity_poly.entity_id
_entity_poly.type
_entity_poly.pdbx_seq_one_letter_code
_entity_poly.pdbx_strand_id
1 'polypeptide(L)'
;MKICLIDETGAGDGALSVLAARWGLEHDEDNLMALVLTPEHLELRKRDEPKLGGIFVDFVGGAMAHRRKFGGGRGEAVAKAVGIKGDYLPDVVDATAGLGRDAFVLASVGCRVRMLERNPVVAALLDDGLARGYADAEIGGWLQERLQ
;
A
#
# COMPACT_ATOMS: atom_id res chain seq x y z
N MET A 1 -6.90 -0.18 17.35
CA MET A 1 -7.76 -1.08 16.54
C MET A 1 -7.33 -2.51 16.84
N LYS A 2 -8.29 -3.43 17.09
CA LYS A 2 -7.99 -4.84 17.42
C LYS A 2 -7.76 -5.68 16.17
N ILE A 3 -6.70 -6.48 16.15
CA ILE A 3 -6.37 -7.43 15.07
C ILE A 3 -5.41 -8.50 15.59
N CYS A 4 -5.43 -9.71 15.03
CA CYS A 4 -4.45 -10.73 15.36
C CYS A 4 -3.10 -10.33 14.73
N LEU A 5 -2.10 -10.04 15.56
CA LEU A 5 -0.74 -9.68 15.10
C LEU A 5 0.13 -10.94 15.10
N ILE A 6 0.71 -11.29 13.96
CA ILE A 6 1.54 -12.49 13.78
C ILE A 6 2.91 -12.08 13.25
N ASP A 7 3.97 -12.57 13.89
CA ASP A 7 5.36 -12.37 13.45
C ASP A 7 5.87 -13.66 12.80
N GLU A 8 6.13 -13.60 11.49
CA GLU A 8 6.74 -14.68 10.70
C GLU A 8 8.17 -14.32 10.24
N THR A 9 8.74 -13.21 10.74
CA THR A 9 10.09 -12.77 10.36
C THR A 9 11.18 -13.69 10.90
N GLY A 10 10.94 -14.29 12.06
CA GLY A 10 11.95 -15.05 12.82
C GLY A 10 13.10 -14.19 13.36
N ALA A 11 13.03 -12.86 13.26
CA ALA A 11 14.11 -11.96 13.65
C ALA A 11 14.18 -11.72 15.16
N GLY A 12 13.02 -11.67 15.84
CA GLY A 12 12.93 -11.42 17.28
C GLY A 12 13.42 -10.03 17.71
N ASP A 13 13.48 -9.08 16.79
CA ASP A 13 13.94 -7.70 17.02
C ASP A 13 12.85 -6.75 17.52
N GLY A 14 11.61 -7.25 17.63
CA GLY A 14 10.45 -6.48 18.09
C GLY A 14 9.84 -5.56 17.03
N ALA A 15 10.19 -5.72 15.74
CA ALA A 15 9.65 -4.92 14.65
C ALA A 15 8.11 -4.87 14.65
N LEU A 16 7.44 -6.02 14.86
CA LEU A 16 5.99 -6.07 14.91
C LEU A 16 5.39 -5.27 16.09
N SER A 17 6.06 -5.24 17.24
CA SER A 17 5.64 -4.43 18.38
C SER A 17 5.78 -2.94 18.12
N VAL A 18 6.86 -2.52 17.46
CA VAL A 18 7.08 -1.12 17.05
C VAL A 18 6.02 -0.69 16.03
N LEU A 19 5.73 -1.54 15.05
CA LEU A 19 4.67 -1.31 14.06
C LEU A 19 3.30 -1.16 14.73
N ALA A 20 2.96 -2.06 15.66
CA ALA A 20 1.70 -2.00 16.39
C ALA A 20 1.57 -0.70 17.20
N ALA A 21 2.63 -0.27 17.88
CA ALA A 21 2.63 0.98 18.63
C ALA A 21 2.47 2.21 17.72
N ARG A 22 3.19 2.26 16.58
CA ARG A 22 3.11 3.34 15.59
C ARG A 22 1.67 3.54 15.08
N TRP A 23 0.96 2.45 14.81
CA TRP A 23 -0.38 2.47 14.22
C TRP A 23 -1.51 2.31 15.24
N GLY A 24 -1.21 2.25 16.55
CA GLY A 24 -2.23 2.05 17.59
C GLY A 24 -3.01 0.74 17.43
N LEU A 25 -2.32 -0.33 17.05
CA LEU A 25 -2.88 -1.67 16.91
C LEU A 25 -2.79 -2.41 18.26
N GLU A 26 -3.87 -3.10 18.60
CA GLU A 26 -3.97 -3.93 19.80
C GLU A 26 -4.08 -5.39 19.34
N HIS A 27 -3.19 -6.25 19.87
CA HIS A 27 -3.22 -7.67 19.56
C HIS A 27 -4.52 -8.30 20.11
N ASP A 28 -5.20 -9.05 19.25
CA ASP A 28 -6.41 -9.80 19.56
C ASP A 28 -6.30 -11.21 18.97
N GLU A 29 -5.97 -12.18 19.83
CA GLU A 29 -5.68 -13.57 19.47
C GLU A 29 -6.87 -14.27 18.79
N ASP A 30 -8.10 -13.85 19.08
CA ASP A 30 -9.33 -14.44 18.54
C ASP A 30 -9.89 -13.68 17.33
N ASN A 31 -9.22 -12.62 16.89
CA ASN A 31 -9.70 -11.81 15.76
C ASN A 31 -9.77 -12.63 14.46
N LEU A 32 -10.82 -12.44 13.66
CA LEU A 32 -10.96 -13.13 12.36
C LEU A 32 -9.89 -12.73 11.34
N MET A 33 -9.35 -11.50 11.48
CA MET A 33 -8.31 -10.97 10.60
C MET A 33 -6.95 -11.07 11.29
N ALA A 34 -5.93 -11.41 10.52
CA ALA A 34 -4.55 -11.38 10.96
C ALA A 34 -3.72 -10.40 10.11
N LEU A 35 -2.94 -9.55 10.78
CA LEU A 35 -1.89 -8.75 10.17
C LEU A 35 -0.56 -9.44 10.46
N VAL A 36 0.08 -9.91 9.39
CA VAL A 36 1.24 -10.78 9.46
C VAL A 36 2.45 -10.05 8.89
N LEU A 37 3.51 -9.97 9.68
CA LEU A 37 4.81 -9.47 9.22
C LEU A 37 5.66 -10.66 8.79
N THR A 38 5.93 -10.79 7.50
CA THR A 38 6.82 -11.81 6.93
C THR A 38 8.21 -11.22 6.71
N PRO A 39 9.22 -12.04 6.35
CA PRO A 39 10.53 -11.53 5.95
C PRO A 39 10.50 -10.57 4.74
N GLU A 40 9.46 -10.67 3.90
CA GLU A 40 9.33 -9.93 2.64
C GLU A 40 8.44 -8.69 2.75
N HIS A 41 7.32 -8.77 3.49
CA HIS A 41 6.33 -7.69 3.55
C HIS A 41 5.33 -7.85 4.71
N LEU A 42 4.51 -6.82 4.91
CA LEU A 42 3.33 -6.86 5.76
C LEU A 42 2.09 -7.26 4.95
N GLU A 43 1.36 -8.28 5.38
CA GLU A 43 0.14 -8.74 4.70
C GLU A 43 -1.04 -8.95 5.64
N LEU A 44 -2.25 -8.83 5.08
CA LEU A 44 -3.52 -9.09 5.75
C LEU A 44 -4.07 -10.44 5.31
N ARG A 45 -4.45 -11.28 6.28
CA ARG A 45 -5.05 -12.60 6.06
C ARG A 45 -6.43 -12.67 6.72
N LYS A 46 -7.31 -13.45 6.09
CA LYS A 46 -8.59 -13.87 6.69
C LYS A 46 -8.43 -15.28 7.26
N ARG A 47 -8.37 -15.43 8.58
CA ARG A 47 -7.89 -16.65 9.26
C ARG A 47 -8.79 -17.86 9.03
N ASP A 48 -10.09 -17.63 8.88
CA ASP A 48 -11.09 -18.67 8.61
C ASP A 48 -11.17 -19.04 7.11
N GLU A 49 -10.43 -18.34 6.22
CA GLU A 49 -10.31 -18.68 4.80
C GLU A 49 -8.85 -18.74 4.31
N PRO A 50 -8.02 -19.69 4.79
CA PRO A 50 -6.59 -19.76 4.44
C PRO A 50 -6.31 -19.91 2.93
N LYS A 51 -7.26 -20.47 2.17
CA LYS A 51 -7.14 -20.67 0.72
C LYS A 51 -7.15 -19.36 -0.08
N LEU A 52 -7.60 -18.25 0.49
CA LEU A 52 -7.55 -16.94 -0.16
C LEU A 52 -6.12 -16.36 -0.19
N GLY A 53 -5.24 -16.82 0.69
CA GLY A 53 -3.91 -16.23 0.90
C GLY A 53 -3.95 -14.87 1.58
N GLY A 54 -2.77 -14.24 1.67
CA GLY A 54 -2.60 -12.89 2.17
C GLY A 54 -2.71 -11.84 1.06
N ILE A 55 -3.11 -10.63 1.44
CA ILE A 55 -3.03 -9.45 0.57
C ILE A 55 -2.05 -8.44 1.14
N PHE A 56 -1.24 -7.84 0.26
CA PHE A 56 -0.27 -6.80 0.60
C PHE A 56 -0.24 -5.75 -0.51
N VAL A 57 0.33 -4.58 -0.20
CA VAL A 57 0.49 -3.49 -1.16
C VAL A 57 1.82 -3.67 -1.88
N ASP A 58 1.82 -3.81 -3.20
CA ASP A 58 3.05 -3.95 -4.00
C ASP A 58 3.03 -3.01 -5.21
N PHE A 59 3.77 -1.91 -5.10
CA PHE A 59 3.94 -0.93 -6.18
C PHE A 59 4.99 -1.35 -7.23
N VAL A 60 5.87 -2.30 -6.88
CA VAL A 60 7.02 -2.70 -7.70
C VAL A 60 6.62 -3.78 -8.70
N GLY A 61 5.90 -4.80 -8.22
CA GLY A 61 5.52 -5.99 -8.96
C GLY A 61 4.01 -6.18 -9.14
N GLY A 62 3.65 -7.43 -9.44
CA GLY A 62 2.27 -7.90 -9.47
C GLY A 62 1.30 -7.10 -10.35
N ALA A 63 0.07 -6.98 -9.87
CA ALA A 63 -1.02 -6.33 -10.59
C ALA A 63 -0.77 -4.82 -10.80
N MET A 64 -0.09 -4.15 -9.87
CA MET A 64 0.18 -2.71 -10.00
C MET A 64 1.22 -2.42 -11.07
N ALA A 65 2.31 -3.20 -11.13
CA ALA A 65 3.30 -3.09 -12.20
C ALA A 65 2.69 -3.37 -13.58
N HIS A 66 1.84 -4.38 -13.67
CA HIS A 66 1.09 -4.67 -14.89
C HIS A 66 0.16 -3.51 -15.28
N ARG A 67 -0.59 -2.95 -14.32
CA ARG A 67 -1.48 -1.80 -14.56
C ARG A 67 -0.69 -0.55 -14.95
N ARG A 68 0.50 -0.31 -14.38
CA ARG A 68 1.41 0.77 -14.80
C ARG A 68 1.82 0.65 -16.27
N LYS A 69 2.18 -0.56 -16.70
CA LYS A 69 2.69 -0.82 -18.07
C LYS A 69 1.58 -0.93 -19.11
N PHE A 70 0.43 -1.51 -18.76
CA PHE A 70 -0.62 -1.89 -19.72
C PHE A 70 -2.02 -1.34 -19.40
N GLY A 71 -2.22 -0.70 -18.24
CA GLY A 71 -3.52 -0.13 -17.84
C GLY A 71 -3.95 1.09 -18.65
N GLY A 72 -3.03 1.68 -19.41
CA GLY A 72 -3.29 2.82 -20.29
C GLY A 72 -2.87 4.17 -19.70
N GLY A 73 -2.43 4.22 -18.44
CA GLY A 73 -1.88 5.41 -17.80
C GLY A 73 -2.81 6.62 -17.92
N ARG A 74 -2.45 7.61 -18.75
CA ARG A 74 -3.28 8.78 -19.05
C ARG A 74 -4.66 8.44 -19.65
N GLY A 75 -4.77 7.27 -20.27
CA GLY A 75 -6.00 6.74 -20.87
C GLY A 75 -6.95 6.07 -19.87
N GLU A 76 -6.55 5.88 -18.61
CA GLU A 76 -7.44 5.31 -17.59
C GLU A 76 -8.60 6.25 -17.25
N ALA A 77 -9.73 5.67 -16.87
CA ALA A 77 -10.93 6.42 -16.48
C ALA A 77 -10.62 7.37 -15.31
N VAL A 78 -9.84 6.92 -14.31
CA VAL A 78 -9.45 7.75 -13.16
C VAL A 78 -8.55 8.92 -13.57
N ALA A 79 -7.60 8.70 -14.48
CA ALA A 79 -6.71 9.75 -14.98
C ALA A 79 -7.49 10.84 -15.75
N LYS A 80 -8.44 10.43 -16.60
CA LYS A 80 -9.34 11.34 -17.30
C LYS A 80 -10.26 12.10 -16.34
N ALA A 81 -10.78 11.42 -15.31
CA ALA A 81 -11.71 12.02 -14.34
C ALA A 81 -11.05 13.15 -13.54
N VAL A 82 -9.77 13.01 -13.17
CA VAL A 82 -9.02 14.07 -12.48
C VAL A 82 -8.51 15.17 -13.43
N GLY A 83 -8.81 15.07 -14.73
CA GLY A 83 -8.57 16.13 -15.72
C GLY A 83 -7.21 16.06 -16.43
N ILE A 84 -6.42 14.99 -16.27
CA ILE A 84 -5.10 14.86 -16.90
C ILE A 84 -5.21 14.97 -18.43
N LYS A 85 -4.60 16.01 -19.02
CA LYS A 85 -4.64 16.30 -20.47
C LYS A 85 -3.43 17.12 -20.91
N GLY A 86 -2.77 16.74 -22.01
CA GLY A 86 -1.52 17.39 -22.45
C GLY A 86 -0.48 17.39 -21.33
N ASP A 87 0.06 18.56 -20.98
CA ASP A 87 1.04 18.68 -19.90
C ASP A 87 0.42 19.00 -18.53
N TYR A 88 -0.91 19.08 -18.43
CA TYR A 88 -1.59 19.30 -17.15
C TYR A 88 -1.57 18.01 -16.29
N LEU A 89 -0.84 18.10 -15.18
CA LEU A 89 -0.66 17.09 -14.14
C LEU A 89 -0.93 17.74 -12.78
N PRO A 90 -2.16 17.64 -12.24
CA PRO A 90 -2.50 18.30 -10.98
C PRO A 90 -1.85 17.62 -9.77
N ASP A 91 -1.68 18.39 -8.70
CA ASP A 91 -1.51 17.82 -7.37
C ASP A 91 -2.84 17.23 -6.89
N VAL A 92 -2.82 15.99 -6.42
CA VAL A 92 -4.02 15.22 -6.05
C VAL A 92 -3.97 14.91 -4.55
N VAL A 93 -5.13 14.96 -3.92
CA VAL A 93 -5.35 14.40 -2.59
C VAL A 93 -6.30 13.22 -2.74
N ASP A 94 -5.81 12.01 -2.51
CA ASP A 94 -6.65 10.82 -2.38
C ASP A 94 -7.08 10.69 -0.92
N ALA A 95 -8.29 11.13 -0.62
CA ALA A 95 -8.84 11.13 0.73
C ALA A 95 -9.26 9.73 1.24
N THR A 96 -9.13 8.70 0.40
CA THR A 96 -9.63 7.33 0.64
C THR A 96 -8.66 6.31 0.06
N ALA A 97 -7.39 6.40 0.44
CA ALA A 97 -6.28 5.72 -0.22
C ALA A 97 -6.48 4.21 -0.40
N GLY A 98 -7.01 3.52 0.61
CA GLY A 98 -7.23 2.08 0.55
C GLY A 98 -5.93 1.33 0.27
N LEU A 99 -5.85 0.55 -0.81
CA LEU A 99 -4.61 -0.12 -1.23
C LEU A 99 -3.75 0.71 -2.21
N GLY A 100 -4.02 2.01 -2.34
CA GLY A 100 -3.21 2.94 -3.13
C GLY A 100 -3.27 2.69 -4.65
N ARG A 101 -4.24 1.91 -5.13
CA ARG A 101 -4.29 1.47 -6.54
C ARG A 101 -4.49 2.59 -7.53
N ASP A 102 -5.43 3.49 -7.25
CA ASP A 102 -5.69 4.61 -8.15
C ASP A 102 -4.71 5.75 -7.89
N ALA A 103 -4.35 6.01 -6.63
CA ALA A 103 -3.27 6.92 -6.26
C ALA A 103 -1.95 6.60 -7.01
N PHE A 104 -1.56 5.33 -7.06
CA PHE A 104 -0.37 4.89 -7.78
C PHE A 104 -0.47 5.08 -9.30
N VAL A 105 -1.66 4.89 -9.90
CA VAL A 105 -1.88 5.19 -11.32
C VAL A 105 -1.66 6.68 -11.59
N LEU A 106 -2.23 7.55 -10.76
CA LEU A 106 -2.09 9.00 -10.91
C LEU A 106 -0.63 9.46 -10.70
N ALA A 107 0.07 8.91 -9.71
CA ALA A 107 1.48 9.17 -9.46
C ALA A 107 2.39 8.66 -10.60
N SER A 108 2.10 7.46 -11.12
CA SER A 108 2.83 6.86 -12.26
C SER A 108 2.69 7.68 -13.53
N VAL A 109 1.55 8.36 -13.71
CA VAL A 109 1.31 9.28 -14.82
C VAL A 109 2.05 10.62 -14.64
N GLY A 110 2.42 10.97 -13.41
CA GLY A 110 3.22 12.15 -13.09
C GLY A 110 2.58 13.14 -12.11
N CYS A 111 1.40 12.84 -11.57
CA CYS A 111 0.79 13.69 -10.53
C CYS A 111 1.54 13.57 -9.21
N ARG A 112 1.54 14.62 -8.38
CA ARG A 112 1.95 14.51 -6.98
C ARG A 112 0.71 14.20 -6.15
N VAL A 113 0.66 13.00 -5.59
CA VAL A 113 -0.50 12.45 -4.87
C VAL A 113 -0.17 12.37 -3.39
N ARG A 114 -1.07 12.90 -2.57
CA ARG A 114 -1.09 12.71 -1.11
C ARG A 114 -2.26 11.83 -0.72
N MET A 115 -1.99 10.74 -0.04
CA MET A 115 -2.93 9.73 0.39
C MET A 115 -3.32 9.95 1.85
N LEU A 116 -4.61 9.88 2.13
CA LEU A 116 -5.14 9.81 3.48
C LEU A 116 -5.82 8.46 3.64
N GLU A 117 -5.43 7.75 4.71
CA GLU A 117 -6.07 6.54 5.15
C GLU A 117 -6.38 6.65 6.64
N ARG A 118 -7.64 6.36 7.00
CA ARG A 118 -8.12 6.46 8.38
C ARG A 118 -8.03 5.14 9.13
N ASN A 119 -8.01 4.02 8.40
CA ASN A 119 -7.91 2.69 8.99
C ASN A 119 -6.44 2.36 9.27
N PRO A 120 -6.04 2.20 10.54
CA PRO A 120 -4.63 2.01 10.89
C PRO A 120 -4.03 0.72 10.34
N VAL A 121 -4.82 -0.34 10.13
CA VAL A 121 -4.34 -1.59 9.52
C VAL A 121 -4.05 -1.36 8.04
N VAL A 122 -4.93 -0.65 7.33
CA VAL A 122 -4.74 -0.34 5.90
C VAL A 122 -3.59 0.64 5.72
N ALA A 123 -3.46 1.63 6.61
CA ALA A 123 -2.33 2.57 6.62
C ALA A 123 -1.00 1.84 6.86
N ALA A 124 -0.96 0.84 7.75
CA ALA A 124 0.23 0.01 7.97
C ALA A 124 0.63 -0.79 6.71
N LEU A 125 -0.36 -1.37 5.99
CA LEU A 125 -0.12 -2.07 4.72
C LEU A 125 0.40 -1.13 3.63
N LEU A 126 -0.16 0.09 3.55
CA LEU A 126 0.30 1.12 2.62
C LEU A 126 1.72 1.59 2.94
N ASP A 127 2.04 1.83 4.21
CA ASP A 127 3.35 2.29 4.67
C ASP A 127 4.43 1.24 4.38
N ASP A 128 4.15 -0.04 4.61
CA ASP A 128 5.03 -1.15 4.22
C ASP A 128 5.23 -1.22 2.70
N GLY A 129 4.14 -1.09 1.92
CA GLY A 129 4.19 -1.03 0.46
C GLY A 129 5.02 0.14 -0.07
N LEU A 130 4.86 1.33 0.53
CA LEU A 130 5.63 2.53 0.19
C LEU A 130 7.11 2.36 0.53
N ALA A 131 7.44 1.82 1.72
CA ALA A 131 8.83 1.59 2.11
C ALA A 131 9.57 0.69 1.11
N ARG A 132 8.93 -0.41 0.69
CA ARG A 132 9.48 -1.29 -0.36
C ARG A 132 9.52 -0.61 -1.73
N GLY A 133 8.47 0.13 -2.10
CA GLY A 133 8.42 0.87 -3.36
C GLY A 133 9.50 1.94 -3.48
N TYR A 134 9.78 2.69 -2.40
CA TYR A 134 10.82 3.71 -2.36
C TYR A 134 12.24 3.13 -2.45
N ALA A 135 12.43 1.90 -1.96
CA ALA A 135 13.70 1.21 -2.04
C ALA A 135 13.98 0.62 -3.44
N ASP A 136 13.00 0.59 -4.33
CA ASP A 136 13.14 0.02 -5.67
C ASP A 136 14.01 0.89 -6.60
N ALA A 137 14.89 0.24 -7.35
CA ALA A 137 15.84 0.93 -8.22
C ALA A 137 15.19 1.53 -9.49
N GLU A 138 14.09 0.95 -9.99
CA GLU A 138 13.39 1.44 -11.19
C GLU A 138 12.42 2.57 -10.83
N ILE A 139 11.67 2.42 -9.74
CA ILE A 139 10.56 3.33 -9.42
C ILE A 139 10.77 4.22 -8.20
N GLY A 140 11.67 3.86 -7.29
CA GLY A 140 11.75 4.49 -5.96
C GLY A 140 11.93 5.99 -6.01
N GLY A 141 12.80 6.48 -6.89
CA GLY A 141 13.08 7.90 -7.04
C GLY A 141 11.84 8.74 -7.39
N TRP A 142 11.10 8.36 -8.43
CA TRP A 142 9.90 9.11 -8.79
C TRP A 142 8.73 8.81 -7.86
N LEU A 143 8.66 7.62 -7.27
CA LEU A 143 7.59 7.25 -6.35
C LEU A 143 7.64 8.12 -5.10
N GLN A 144 8.82 8.31 -4.50
CA GLN A 144 9.02 9.13 -3.30
C GLN A 144 8.66 10.61 -3.52
N GLU A 145 8.86 11.11 -4.73
CA GLU A 145 8.49 12.48 -5.11
C GLU A 145 6.97 12.66 -5.32
N ARG A 146 6.26 11.58 -5.67
CA ARG A 146 4.92 11.67 -6.27
C ARG A 146 3.82 10.92 -5.54
N LEU A 147 4.13 10.02 -4.62
CA LEU A 147 3.14 9.27 -3.86
C LEU A 147 3.53 9.31 -2.39
N GLN A 148 2.72 9.95 -1.56
CA GLN A 148 2.97 10.18 -0.13
C GLN A 148 1.74 9.91 0.70
#